data_AF-A0A2I7N8W7-F1
#
_entry.id   AF-A0A2I7N8W7-F1
#
_cell.length_a   1.000
_cell.length_b   1.000
_cell.length_c   1.000
_cell.angle_alpha   90.00
_cell.angle_beta   90.00
_cell.angle_gamma   90.00
#
_symmetry.space_group_name_H-M   'P 1'
#
loop_
_entity.id
_entity.type
_entity.pdbx_description
1 polymer ?
#
loop_
_entity_poly.entity_id
_entity_poly.type
_entity_poly.pdbx_seq_one_letter_code
_entity_poly.pdbx_strand_id
1 'polypeptide(L)'
;MMLYSMLIIAYLLGSLSFAIIVSKCMKLEDPRSYGSQNAGATNVMRSGNKKAAIFTLLGDLIKGLLVVVVARFITHGIDGGDAIVGLCGVMAVIGHIYPIFFKFKGGKGVATAIGVMLGLNPYLAMLLVVTWIIVFKLSRVSSLSAIIATLMSPLYAYILMGNSSYFGATTIVAFFVVYKHKDNIIRLIKGTEGSFKQKKPSEDHLDDVVHIAAVTEGIIEETVNEEQIDYYDILGLSKNATDEEIKEAYHTIKSRLPDGSTSVKFVYSAAQLEEAYATLSDSVKRKAYDDAYLKFSEEQGD
;
A
#
# COMPACT_ATOMS: atom_id res chain seq x y z
N MET A 1 27.86 25.10 17.11
CA MET A 1 27.69 25.17 15.64
C MET A 1 27.69 23.79 14.99
N MET A 2 28.69 22.93 15.23
CA MET A 2 28.79 21.59 14.62
C MET A 2 27.52 20.72 14.77
N LEU A 3 26.94 20.65 15.98
CA LEU A 3 25.72 19.88 16.23
C LEU A 3 24.55 20.28 15.30
N TYR A 4 24.23 21.58 15.24
CA TYR A 4 23.12 22.08 14.43
C TYR A 4 23.32 21.76 12.94
N SER A 5 24.54 21.91 12.44
CA SER A 5 24.89 21.57 11.05
C SER A 5 24.65 20.07 10.78
N MET A 6 25.05 19.18 11.69
CA MET A 6 24.83 17.74 11.54
C MET A 6 23.34 17.39 11.50
N LEU A 7 22.53 17.97 12.40
CA LEU A 7 21.09 17.73 12.43
C LEU A 7 20.38 18.23 11.16
N ILE A 8 20.77 19.40 10.66
CA ILE A 8 20.25 19.95 9.40
C ILE A 8 20.65 19.04 8.23
N ILE A 9 21.91 18.65 8.13
CA ILE A 9 22.38 17.77 7.06
C ILE A 9 21.68 16.41 7.12
N ALA A 10 21.51 15.83 8.30
CA ALA A 10 20.77 14.58 8.50
C ALA A 10 19.32 14.69 7.99
N TYR A 11 18.63 15.80 8.29
CA TYR A 11 17.29 16.07 7.77
C TYR A 11 17.25 16.23 6.25
N LEU A 12 18.21 16.95 5.67
CA LEU A 12 18.29 17.15 4.21
C LEU A 12 18.55 15.83 3.49
N LEU A 13 19.47 15.00 4.00
CA LEU A 13 19.74 13.67 3.46
C LEU A 13 18.51 12.75 3.60
N GLY A 14 17.83 12.80 4.75
CA GLY A 14 16.56 12.10 4.96
C GLY A 14 15.47 12.54 3.99
N SER A 15 15.45 13.82 3.62
CA SER A 15 14.48 14.45 2.71
C SER A 15 14.60 14.00 1.25
N LEU A 16 15.63 13.22 0.90
CA LEU A 16 15.74 12.59 -0.41
C LEU A 16 14.75 11.42 -0.49
N SER A 17 13.58 11.63 -1.11
CA SER A 17 12.58 10.57 -1.32
C SER A 17 12.98 9.68 -2.49
N PHE A 18 13.54 8.51 -2.20
CA PHE A 18 13.94 7.57 -3.25
C PHE A 18 12.76 7.03 -4.05
N ALA A 19 11.56 6.96 -3.45
CA ALA A 19 10.35 6.60 -4.19
C ALA A 19 10.10 7.54 -5.37
N ILE A 20 10.20 8.86 -5.13
CA ILE A 20 9.98 9.88 -6.17
C ILE A 20 11.17 9.93 -7.13
N ILE A 21 12.41 9.91 -6.61
CA ILE A 21 13.63 9.96 -7.42
C ILE A 21 13.69 8.77 -8.38
N VAL A 22 13.54 7.55 -7.87
CA VAL A 22 13.59 6.32 -8.67
C VAL A 22 12.46 6.30 -9.69
N SER A 23 11.23 6.64 -9.30
CA SER A 23 10.10 6.66 -10.24
C SER A 23 10.35 7.64 -11.38
N LYS A 24 10.86 8.85 -11.08
CA LYS A 24 11.23 9.84 -12.10
C LYS A 24 12.35 9.35 -13.02
N CYS A 25 13.43 8.79 -12.46
CA CYS A 25 14.55 8.24 -13.24
C CYS A 25 14.12 7.08 -14.15
N MET A 26 13.13 6.30 -13.74
CA MET A 26 12.59 5.16 -14.50
C MET A 26 11.38 5.52 -15.36
N LYS A 27 11.03 6.81 -15.50
CA LYS A 27 9.87 7.31 -16.27
C LYS A 27 8.53 6.71 -15.82
N LEU A 28 8.38 6.43 -14.53
CA LEU A 28 7.14 5.99 -13.90
C LEU A 28 6.35 7.20 -13.37
N GLU A 29 5.05 7.01 -13.16
CA GLU A 29 4.21 7.99 -12.48
C GLU A 29 4.70 8.29 -11.06
N ASP A 30 4.40 9.50 -10.58
CA ASP A 30 4.70 9.90 -9.21
C ASP A 30 3.99 8.95 -8.21
N PRO A 31 4.70 8.31 -7.27
CA PRO A 31 4.08 7.42 -6.28
C PRO A 31 3.00 8.06 -5.40
N ARG A 32 2.80 9.37 -5.48
CA ARG A 32 1.74 10.09 -4.76
C ARG A 32 0.45 10.21 -5.58
N SER A 33 0.43 9.86 -6.87
CA SER A 33 -0.78 9.91 -7.70
C SER A 33 -1.63 8.64 -7.63
N TYR A 34 -1.09 7.51 -7.18
CA TYR A 34 -1.77 6.21 -7.21
C TYR A 34 -1.64 5.40 -5.90
N GLY A 35 -2.41 4.32 -5.81
CA GLY A 35 -2.38 3.37 -4.69
C GLY A 35 -2.69 4.06 -3.36
N SER A 36 -1.81 3.88 -2.37
CA SER A 36 -1.95 4.51 -1.06
C SER A 36 -1.46 5.96 -1.00
N GLN A 37 -1.05 6.54 -2.14
CA GLN A 37 -0.55 7.91 -2.29
C GLN A 37 0.64 8.28 -1.37
N ASN A 38 1.33 7.26 -0.85
CA ASN A 38 2.49 7.42 0.03
C ASN A 38 3.75 7.13 -0.79
N ALA A 39 4.76 8.00 -0.64
CA ALA A 39 6.04 7.87 -1.34
C ALA A 39 6.95 6.82 -0.68
N GLY A 40 6.61 5.53 -0.81
CA GLY A 40 7.39 4.42 -0.26
C GLY A 40 7.38 3.17 -1.14
N ALA A 41 8.32 2.25 -0.90
CA ALA A 41 8.55 1.07 -1.72
C ALA A 41 7.31 0.19 -1.95
N THR A 42 6.49 -0.03 -0.91
CA THR A 42 5.24 -0.81 -1.04
C THR A 42 4.27 -0.17 -2.02
N ASN A 43 4.21 1.17 -2.08
CA ASN A 43 3.36 1.84 -3.05
C ASN A 43 3.98 1.79 -4.45
N VAL A 44 5.29 2.02 -4.58
CA VAL A 44 6.00 1.88 -5.85
C VAL A 44 5.79 0.49 -6.45
N MET A 45 5.74 -0.56 -5.63
CA MET A 45 5.43 -1.93 -6.09
C MET A 45 4.08 -2.03 -6.80
N ARG A 46 3.10 -1.17 -6.47
CA ARG A 46 1.78 -1.13 -7.12
C ARG A 46 1.81 -0.59 -8.55
N SER A 47 2.90 0.06 -8.98
CA SER A 47 3.12 0.36 -10.40
C SER A 47 3.41 -0.89 -11.25
N GLY A 48 3.60 -2.06 -10.62
CA GLY A 48 4.04 -3.28 -11.28
C GLY A 48 5.57 -3.36 -11.46
N ASN A 49 6.31 -2.27 -11.24
CA ASN A 49 7.76 -2.26 -11.42
C ASN A 49 8.51 -2.71 -10.16
N LYS A 50 8.79 -4.02 -10.08
CA LYS A 50 9.52 -4.62 -8.94
C LYS A 50 10.91 -4.03 -8.72
N LYS A 51 11.64 -3.70 -9.81
CA LYS A 51 12.98 -3.10 -9.72
C LYS A 51 12.91 -1.71 -9.06
N ALA A 52 11.95 -0.89 -9.47
CA ALA A 52 11.74 0.44 -8.88
C ALA A 52 11.43 0.34 -7.38
N ALA A 53 10.60 -0.62 -6.97
CA ALA A 53 10.28 -0.86 -5.56
C ALA A 53 11.51 -1.28 -4.74
N ILE A 54 12.35 -2.17 -5.28
CA ILE A 54 13.60 -2.62 -4.64
C ILE A 54 14.59 -1.45 -4.50
N PHE A 55 14.82 -0.69 -5.57
CA PHE A 55 15.72 0.48 -5.50
C PHE A 55 15.21 1.55 -4.54
N THR A 56 13.89 1.74 -4.47
CA THR A 56 13.28 2.63 -3.47
C THR A 56 13.58 2.15 -2.05
N LEU A 57 13.33 0.86 -1.78
CA LEU A 57 13.55 0.26 -0.46
C LEU A 57 15.02 0.38 -0.04
N LEU A 58 15.94 0.00 -0.93
CA LEU A 58 17.37 0.06 -0.67
C LEU A 58 17.86 1.50 -0.49
N GLY A 59 17.43 2.43 -1.34
CA GLY A 59 17.81 3.84 -1.22
C GLY A 59 17.33 4.46 0.10
N ASP A 60 16.08 4.19 0.49
CA ASP A 60 15.52 4.67 1.75
C ASP A 60 16.18 4.03 2.98
N LEU A 61 16.65 2.79 2.89
CA LEU A 61 17.42 2.12 3.95
C LEU A 61 18.85 2.68 4.01
N ILE A 62 19.54 2.74 2.88
CA ILE A 62 20.94 3.20 2.78
C ILE A 62 21.08 4.63 3.27
N LYS A 63 20.14 5.54 2.95
CA LYS A 63 20.24 6.92 3.43
C LYS A 63 20.16 7.01 4.96
N GLY A 64 19.34 6.18 5.60
CA GLY A 64 19.22 6.13 7.06
C GLY A 64 20.51 5.61 7.70
N LEU A 65 21.05 4.51 7.13
CA LEU A 65 22.32 3.94 7.55
C LEU A 65 23.48 4.94 7.39
N LEU A 66 23.56 5.57 6.23
CA LEU A 66 24.62 6.52 5.89
C LEU A 66 24.66 7.69 6.87
N VAL A 67 23.50 8.27 7.21
CA VAL A 67 23.43 9.36 8.18
C VAL A 67 24.02 8.93 9.53
N VAL A 68 23.67 7.75 10.02
CA VAL A 68 24.13 7.26 11.32
C VAL A 68 25.61 6.92 11.31
N VAL A 69 26.10 6.23 10.28
CA VAL A 69 27.52 5.87 10.15
C VAL A 69 28.40 7.12 10.06
N VAL A 70 28.01 8.10 9.25
CA VAL A 70 28.73 9.36 9.12
C VAL A 70 28.69 10.15 10.43
N ALA A 71 27.52 10.23 11.09
CA ALA A 71 27.42 10.91 12.38
C ALA A 71 28.34 10.27 13.43
N ARG A 72 28.34 8.93 13.53
CA ARG A 72 29.18 8.18 14.47
C ARG A 72 30.67 8.37 14.20
N PHE A 73 31.06 8.41 12.93
CA PHE A 73 32.45 8.69 12.55
C PHE A 73 32.89 10.09 12.99
N ILE A 74 32.05 11.11 12.75
CA ILE A 74 32.35 12.50 13.11
C ILE A 74 32.37 12.71 14.63
N THR A 75 31.48 12.05 15.37
CA THR A 75 31.34 12.24 16.82
C THR A 75 32.12 11.24 17.65
N HIS A 76 32.98 10.43 17.03
CA HIS A 76 33.76 9.42 17.74
C HIS A 76 34.69 10.08 18.77
N GLY A 77 34.66 9.59 20.02
CA GLY A 77 35.46 10.13 21.13
C GLY A 77 34.95 11.45 21.71
N ILE A 78 33.82 11.98 21.22
CA ILE A 78 33.19 13.19 21.77
C ILE A 78 32.23 12.76 22.88
N ASP A 79 32.34 13.39 24.05
CA ASP A 79 31.38 13.20 25.14
C ASP A 79 29.95 13.60 24.70
N GLY A 80 28.97 12.74 24.96
CA GLY A 80 27.61 12.88 24.43
C GLY A 80 27.45 12.60 22.92
N GLY A 81 28.48 12.12 22.23
CA GLY A 81 28.45 11.83 20.78
C GLY A 81 27.31 10.88 20.39
N ASP A 82 27.03 9.85 21.19
CA ASP A 82 25.93 8.92 20.93
C ASP A 82 24.56 9.60 20.90
N ALA A 83 24.33 10.62 21.72
CA ALA A 83 23.09 11.39 21.66
C ALA A 83 22.96 12.17 20.34
N ILE A 84 24.07 12.71 19.83
CA ILE A 84 24.12 13.39 18.53
C ILE A 84 23.80 12.40 17.41
N VAL A 85 24.39 11.20 17.45
CA VAL A 85 24.13 10.12 16.49
C VAL A 85 22.65 9.73 16.48
N GLY A 86 22.07 9.51 17.67
CA GLY A 86 20.65 9.20 17.82
C GLY A 86 19.75 10.28 17.23
N LEU A 87 20.02 11.55 17.53
CA LEU A 87 19.28 12.70 17.00
C LEU A 87 19.44 12.84 15.48
N CYS A 88 20.62 12.58 14.91
CA CYS A 88 20.80 12.56 13.45
C CYS A 88 19.92 11.47 12.82
N GLY A 89 19.84 10.29 13.44
CA GLY A 89 18.92 9.23 13.03
C GLY A 89 17.45 9.67 13.05
N VAL A 90 17.03 10.35 14.13
CA VAL A 90 15.68 10.94 14.22
C VAL A 90 15.43 11.93 13.07
N MET A 91 16.37 12.85 12.83
CA MET A 91 16.24 13.86 11.78
C MET A 91 16.17 13.24 10.38
N ALA A 92 16.89 12.15 10.11
CA ALA A 92 16.79 11.42 8.85
C ALA A 92 15.38 10.83 8.63
N VAL A 93 14.77 10.26 9.68
CA VAL A 93 13.41 9.73 9.61
C VAL A 93 12.39 10.86 9.43
N ILE A 94 12.53 11.96 10.17
CA ILE A 94 11.67 13.14 10.01
C ILE A 94 11.79 13.71 8.60
N GLY A 95 13.01 13.81 8.05
CA GLY A 95 13.25 14.21 6.66
C GLY A 95 12.56 13.30 5.67
N HIS A 96 12.59 11.97 5.88
CA HIS A 96 11.86 11.04 5.00
C HIS A 96 10.34 11.24 5.06
N ILE A 97 9.78 11.50 6.25
CA ILE A 97 8.33 11.68 6.45
C ILE A 97 7.86 13.04 5.90
N TYR A 98 8.63 14.09 6.16
CA TYR A 98 8.36 15.48 5.77
C TYR A 98 9.52 16.05 4.94
N PRO A 99 9.70 15.57 3.70
CA PRO A 99 10.83 15.93 2.87
C PRO A 99 10.70 17.34 2.30
N ILE A 100 11.63 18.23 2.64
CA ILE A 100 11.61 19.64 2.18
C ILE A 100 11.62 19.75 0.64
N PHE A 101 12.40 18.90 -0.03
CA PHE A 101 12.52 18.90 -1.50
C PHE A 101 11.25 18.42 -2.23
N PHE A 102 10.31 17.80 -1.51
CA PHE A 102 9.11 17.20 -2.09
C PHE A 102 7.83 17.73 -1.44
N LYS A 103 7.81 19.03 -1.11
CA LYS A 103 6.66 19.75 -0.54
C LYS A 103 6.16 19.13 0.77
N PHE A 104 7.07 18.57 1.58
CA PHE A 104 6.78 17.90 2.85
C PHE A 104 5.82 16.70 2.74
N LYS A 105 5.67 16.13 1.53
CA LYS A 105 4.83 14.95 1.27
C LYS A 105 5.72 13.73 0.99
N GLY A 106 6.10 13.04 2.07
CA GLY A 106 7.00 11.88 2.05
C GLY A 106 6.33 10.54 2.30
N GLY A 107 7.16 9.56 2.67
CA GLY A 107 6.74 8.19 3.00
C GLY A 107 6.45 8.01 4.49
N LYS A 108 6.37 6.74 4.93
CA LYS A 108 6.05 6.40 6.33
C LYS A 108 7.27 6.18 7.23
N GLY A 109 8.47 6.22 6.68
CA GLY A 109 9.72 6.15 7.45
C GLY A 109 10.22 4.76 7.81
N VAL A 110 9.49 3.67 7.50
CA VAL A 110 9.86 2.31 7.95
C VAL A 110 11.25 1.88 7.45
N ALA A 111 11.53 1.99 6.15
CA ALA A 111 12.82 1.58 5.58
C ALA A 111 13.98 2.45 6.10
N THR A 112 13.76 3.76 6.20
CA THR A 112 14.74 4.71 6.76
C THR A 112 14.99 4.46 8.24
N ALA A 113 13.95 4.13 9.01
CA ALA A 113 14.09 3.74 10.41
C ALA A 113 14.93 2.47 10.53
N ILE A 114 14.67 1.43 9.71
CA ILE A 114 15.50 0.21 9.72
C ILE A 114 16.97 0.54 9.39
N GLY A 115 17.22 1.40 8.40
CA GLY A 115 18.57 1.88 8.07
C GLY A 115 19.26 2.58 9.24
N VAL A 116 18.53 3.48 9.92
CA VAL A 116 19.00 4.14 11.15
C VAL A 116 19.33 3.11 12.22
N MET A 117 18.41 2.18 12.51
CA MET A 117 18.61 1.16 13.54
C MET A 117 19.81 0.26 13.22
N LEU A 118 20.03 -0.06 11.94
CA LEU A 118 21.18 -0.84 11.49
C LEU A 118 22.50 -0.10 11.77
N GLY A 119 22.53 1.21 11.58
CA GLY A 119 23.69 2.03 11.91
C GLY A 119 23.93 2.18 13.42
N LEU A 120 22.86 2.20 14.23
CA LEU A 120 22.98 2.28 15.69
C LEU A 120 23.51 0.96 16.25
N ASN A 121 22.83 -0.14 15.91
CA ASN A 121 23.16 -1.49 16.32
C ASN A 121 22.57 -2.54 15.32
N PRO A 122 23.39 -3.38 14.69
CA PRO A 122 22.90 -4.35 13.71
C PRO A 122 21.95 -5.40 14.29
N TYR A 123 22.09 -5.78 15.56
CA TYR A 123 21.17 -6.71 16.23
C TYR A 123 19.79 -6.08 16.44
N LEU A 124 19.73 -4.78 16.72
CA LEU A 124 18.46 -4.06 16.82
C LEU A 124 17.70 -4.12 15.48
N ALA A 125 18.35 -3.80 14.37
CA ALA A 125 17.72 -3.88 13.05
C ALA A 125 17.29 -5.32 12.71
N MET A 126 18.11 -6.31 13.04
CA MET A 126 17.79 -7.73 12.84
C MET A 126 16.51 -8.13 13.59
N LEU A 127 16.40 -7.80 14.88
CA LEU A 127 15.20 -8.09 15.67
C LEU A 127 13.95 -7.44 15.08
N LEU A 128 14.06 -6.19 14.60
CA LEU A 128 12.95 -5.49 13.96
C LEU A 128 12.50 -6.16 12.65
N VAL A 129 13.45 -6.58 11.81
CA VAL A 129 13.15 -7.29 10.57
C VAL A 129 12.51 -8.65 10.87
N VAL A 130 13.04 -9.39 11.86
CA VAL A 130 12.46 -10.67 12.28
C VAL A 130 11.03 -10.49 12.78
N THR A 131 10.78 -9.51 13.67
CA THR A 131 9.44 -9.19 14.17
C THR A 131 8.50 -8.80 13.03
N TRP A 132 8.96 -7.97 12.10
CA TRP A 132 8.19 -7.61 10.92
C TRP A 132 7.81 -8.85 10.09
N ILE A 133 8.76 -9.74 9.82
CA ILE A 133 8.54 -10.97 9.05
C ILE A 133 7.54 -11.90 9.76
N ILE A 134 7.70 -12.11 11.06
CA ILE A 134 6.80 -12.97 11.85
C ILE A 134 5.37 -12.43 11.79
N VAL A 135 5.18 -11.15 12.13
CA VAL A 135 3.86 -10.53 12.10
C VAL A 135 3.28 -10.54 10.68
N PHE A 136 4.11 -10.31 9.65
CA PHE A 136 3.66 -10.33 8.26
C PHE A 136 3.23 -11.73 7.81
N LYS A 137 3.96 -12.78 8.19
CA LYS A 137 3.59 -14.16 7.87
C LYS A 137 2.26 -14.57 8.51
N LEU A 138 2.01 -14.14 9.75
CA LEU A 138 0.80 -14.44 10.51
C LEU A 138 -0.41 -13.64 10.02
N SER A 139 -0.27 -12.32 9.86
CA SER A 139 -1.38 -11.41 9.55
C SER A 139 -1.59 -11.16 8.05
N ARG A 140 -0.53 -11.29 7.24
CA ARG A 140 -0.47 -10.86 5.83
C ARG A 140 -0.71 -9.36 5.60
N VAL A 141 -0.63 -8.54 6.66
CA VAL A 141 -0.82 -7.09 6.58
C VAL A 141 0.48 -6.35 6.83
N SER A 142 1.04 -5.74 5.78
CA SER A 142 2.35 -5.07 5.84
C SER A 142 2.39 -3.88 6.80
N SER A 143 1.28 -3.14 6.95
CA SER A 143 1.21 -1.99 7.85
C SER A 143 1.17 -2.41 9.31
N LEU A 144 0.44 -3.47 9.64
CA LEU A 144 0.42 -4.06 10.98
C LEU A 144 1.83 -4.52 11.40
N SER A 145 2.53 -5.24 10.51
CA SER A 145 3.92 -5.65 10.73
C SER A 145 4.84 -4.46 10.98
N ALA A 146 4.70 -3.39 10.21
CA ALA A 146 5.49 -2.18 10.39
C ALA A 146 5.21 -1.50 11.73
N ILE A 147 3.95 -1.39 12.14
CA ILE A 147 3.54 -0.77 13.41
C ILE A 147 4.09 -1.59 14.58
N ILE A 148 3.87 -2.91 14.60
CA ILE A 148 4.34 -3.77 15.69
C ILE A 148 5.87 -3.76 15.79
N ALA A 149 6.59 -3.93 14.68
CA ALA A 149 8.05 -3.84 14.70
C ALA A 149 8.52 -2.48 15.23
N THR A 150 7.92 -1.39 14.75
CA THR A 150 8.26 -0.03 15.20
C THR A 150 8.04 0.16 16.70
N LEU A 151 6.92 -0.32 17.24
CA LEU A 151 6.61 -0.26 18.68
C LEU A 151 7.59 -1.09 19.52
N MET A 152 8.12 -2.18 18.98
CA MET A 152 9.13 -3.00 19.65
C MET A 152 10.53 -2.36 19.64
N SER A 153 10.78 -1.36 18.80
CA SER A 153 12.11 -0.76 18.66
C SER A 153 12.68 -0.15 19.94
N PRO A 154 11.93 0.59 20.79
CA PRO A 154 12.47 1.10 22.05
C PRO A 154 12.74 -0.02 23.05
N LEU A 155 11.88 -1.05 23.09
CA LEU A 155 12.08 -2.20 23.97
C LEU A 155 13.37 -2.96 23.60
N TYR A 156 13.59 -3.24 22.31
CA TYR A 156 14.83 -3.87 21.86
C TYR A 156 16.04 -2.99 22.08
N ALA A 157 15.91 -1.67 21.88
CA ALA A 157 16.99 -0.74 22.18
C ALA A 157 17.36 -0.75 23.66
N TYR A 158 16.37 -0.79 24.56
CA TYR A 158 16.59 -0.88 25.99
C TYR A 158 17.26 -2.21 26.39
N ILE A 159 16.80 -3.34 25.85
CA ILE A 159 17.39 -4.65 26.15
C ILE A 159 18.85 -4.74 25.70
N LEU A 160 19.16 -4.20 24.51
CA LEU A 160 20.51 -4.32 23.92
C LEU A 160 21.48 -3.26 24.42
N MET A 161 20.99 -2.07 24.80
CA MET A 161 21.82 -0.88 25.02
C MET A 161 21.42 -0.08 26.28
N GLY A 162 20.53 -0.62 27.12
CA GLY A 162 20.08 -0.01 28.38
C GLY A 162 19.32 1.32 28.20
N ASN A 163 19.27 2.09 29.29
CA ASN A 163 18.73 3.45 29.28
C ASN A 163 19.72 4.45 28.65
N SER A 164 20.03 4.25 27.37
CA SER A 164 20.95 5.06 26.58
C SER A 164 20.22 6.12 25.75
N SER A 165 20.97 7.04 25.14
CA SER A 165 20.42 8.00 24.18
C SER A 165 19.74 7.32 22.97
N TYR A 166 20.15 6.10 22.61
CA TYR A 166 19.52 5.31 21.55
C TYR A 166 18.12 4.79 21.92
N PHE A 167 17.86 4.50 23.20
CA PHE A 167 16.51 4.24 23.70
C PHE A 167 15.60 5.46 23.51
N GLY A 168 16.09 6.66 23.83
CA GLY A 168 15.38 7.91 23.55
C GLY A 168 15.12 8.13 22.05
N ALA A 169 16.15 7.96 21.22
CA ALA A 169 16.04 8.15 19.76
C ALA A 169 15.03 7.18 19.12
N THR A 170 15.08 5.90 19.48
CA THR A 170 14.14 4.88 19.00
C THR A 170 12.71 5.16 19.45
N THR A 171 12.50 5.67 20.67
CA THR A 171 11.19 6.11 21.16
C THR A 171 10.61 7.23 20.30
N ILE A 172 11.42 8.24 19.98
CA ILE A 172 10.99 9.37 19.14
C ILE A 172 10.69 8.89 17.70
N VAL A 173 11.55 8.05 17.13
CA VAL A 173 11.32 7.45 15.81
C VAL A 173 10.02 6.65 15.80
N ALA A 174 9.79 5.84 16.84
CA ALA A 174 8.59 5.03 16.96
C ALA A 174 7.33 5.90 16.98
N PHE A 175 7.34 7.00 17.75
CA PHE A 175 6.25 7.96 17.78
C PHE A 175 5.93 8.51 16.38
N PHE A 176 6.93 9.03 15.65
CA PHE A 176 6.70 9.62 14.32
C PHE A 176 6.23 8.60 13.29
N VAL A 177 6.83 7.41 13.27
CA VAL A 177 6.46 6.36 12.32
C VAL A 177 5.05 5.85 12.60
N VAL A 178 4.70 5.60 13.87
CA VAL A 178 3.34 5.17 14.25
C VAL A 178 2.31 6.27 13.95
N TYR A 179 2.62 7.53 14.26
CA TYR A 179 1.75 8.66 13.92
C TYR A 179 1.49 8.73 12.41
N LYS A 180 2.51 8.50 11.58
CA LYS A 180 2.38 8.48 10.12
C LYS A 180 1.56 7.29 9.60
N HIS A 181 1.32 6.27 10.44
CA HIS A 181 0.45 5.13 10.14
C HIS A 181 -1.00 5.32 10.62
N LYS A 182 -1.41 6.50 11.11
CA LYS A 182 -2.78 6.74 11.60
C LYS A 182 -3.89 6.25 10.65
N ASP A 183 -3.75 6.48 9.34
CA ASP A 183 -4.76 6.05 8.36
C ASP A 183 -4.80 4.52 8.20
N ASN A 184 -3.65 3.85 8.37
CA ASN A 184 -3.59 2.39 8.39
C ASN A 184 -4.21 1.82 9.65
N ILE A 185 -3.98 2.47 10.80
CA ILE A 185 -4.59 2.07 12.07
C ILE A 185 -6.11 2.18 11.97
N ILE A 186 -6.62 3.29 11.42
CA ILE A 186 -8.06 3.47 11.18
C ILE A 186 -8.60 2.36 10.27
N ARG A 187 -7.91 2.02 9.17
CA ARG A 187 -8.34 0.93 8.28
C ARG A 187 -8.24 -0.45 8.91
N LEU A 188 -7.23 -0.71 9.75
CA LEU A 188 -7.08 -1.93 10.52
C LEU A 188 -8.25 -2.13 11.48
N ILE A 189 -8.62 -1.08 12.23
CA ILE A 189 -9.77 -1.09 13.15
C ILE A 189 -11.07 -1.35 12.37
N LYS A 190 -11.19 -0.78 11.17
CA LYS A 190 -12.36 -0.96 10.28
C LYS A 190 -12.34 -2.27 9.48
N GLY A 191 -11.30 -3.10 9.59
CA GLY A 191 -11.16 -4.32 8.76
C GLY A 191 -10.97 -4.07 7.25
N THR A 192 -10.61 -2.85 6.85
CA THR A 192 -10.49 -2.42 5.43
C THR A 192 -9.05 -2.28 4.96
N GLU A 193 -8.07 -2.62 5.80
CA GLU A 193 -6.66 -2.57 5.42
C GLU A 193 -6.33 -3.78 4.53
N GLY A 194 -5.95 -3.50 3.27
CA GLY A 194 -5.66 -4.55 2.30
C GLY A 194 -4.54 -5.49 2.74
N SER A 195 -4.84 -6.78 2.76
CA SER A 195 -3.84 -7.86 2.84
C SER A 195 -3.00 -7.86 1.56
N PHE A 196 -1.70 -8.18 1.67
CA PHE A 196 -0.80 -8.28 0.51
C PHE A 196 -1.23 -9.37 -0.49
N LYS A 197 -2.24 -10.19 -0.14
CA LYS A 197 -2.77 -11.32 -0.89
C LYS A 197 -4.18 -11.08 -1.45
N GLN A 198 -4.51 -9.87 -1.91
CA GLN A 198 -5.56 -9.79 -2.94
C GLN A 198 -5.00 -10.51 -4.17
N LYS A 199 -5.44 -11.76 -4.37
CA LYS A 199 -5.30 -12.47 -5.63
C LYS A 199 -5.78 -11.49 -6.71
N LYS A 200 -4.96 -11.23 -7.74
CA LYS A 200 -5.56 -10.99 -9.06
C LYS A 200 -6.50 -12.17 -9.29
N PRO A 201 -7.74 -11.99 -9.80
CA PRO A 201 -8.45 -13.11 -10.38
C PRO A 201 -7.45 -13.80 -11.32
N SER A 202 -7.11 -15.05 -11.02
CA SER A 202 -6.16 -15.81 -11.80
C SER A 202 -6.74 -15.95 -13.21
N GLU A 203 -5.94 -15.63 -14.24
CA GLU A 203 -6.29 -15.92 -15.64
C GLU A 203 -6.57 -17.42 -15.87
N ASP A 204 -6.18 -18.30 -14.94
CA ASP A 204 -6.58 -19.72 -14.90
C ASP A 204 -8.08 -19.98 -14.64
N HIS A 205 -8.90 -18.95 -14.37
CA HIS A 205 -10.38 -19.09 -14.31
C HIS A 205 -11.08 -18.71 -15.61
N LEU A 206 -10.35 -18.34 -16.67
CA LEU A 206 -10.95 -18.08 -17.99
C LEU A 206 -11.09 -19.36 -18.83
N ASP A 207 -10.25 -20.38 -18.60
CA ASP A 207 -10.33 -21.64 -19.35
C ASP A 207 -11.45 -22.56 -18.82
N ASP A 208 -11.74 -22.53 -17.51
CA ASP A 208 -12.83 -23.32 -16.90
C ASP A 208 -14.23 -22.75 -17.24
N VAL A 209 -14.34 -21.44 -17.50
CA VAL A 209 -15.62 -20.79 -17.86
C VAL A 209 -15.94 -20.99 -19.35
N VAL A 210 -14.93 -21.07 -20.21
CA VAL A 210 -15.14 -21.31 -21.66
C VAL A 210 -15.55 -22.75 -21.94
N HIS A 211 -15.15 -23.72 -21.10
CA HIS A 211 -15.59 -25.11 -21.25
C HIS A 211 -17.07 -25.35 -20.90
N ILE A 212 -17.70 -24.46 -20.11
CA ILE A 212 -19.12 -24.59 -19.73
C ILE A 212 -20.05 -24.07 -20.83
N ALA A 213 -19.58 -23.18 -21.71
CA ALA A 213 -20.39 -22.62 -22.79
C ALA A 213 -20.40 -23.43 -24.10
N ALA A 214 -19.66 -24.55 -24.17
CA ALA A 214 -19.50 -25.36 -25.37
C ALA A 214 -19.85 -26.84 -25.16
N VAL A 215 -20.91 -27.14 -24.41
CA VAL A 215 -21.56 -28.46 -24.47
C VAL A 215 -23.08 -28.25 -24.45
N THR A 216 -23.67 -28.37 -25.64
CA THR A 216 -25.10 -28.57 -25.86
C THR A 216 -25.58 -29.83 -25.15
N GLU A 217 -26.83 -29.77 -24.68
CA GLU A 217 -27.70 -30.85 -24.17
C GLU A 217 -27.57 -31.19 -22.67
N GLY A 218 -28.55 -30.69 -21.90
CA GLY A 218 -29.24 -31.38 -20.81
C GLY A 218 -28.40 -31.97 -19.67
N ILE A 219 -28.53 -31.39 -18.48
CA ILE A 219 -28.80 -32.05 -17.17
C ILE A 219 -28.52 -31.03 -16.07
N ILE A 220 -29.48 -30.87 -15.17
CA ILE A 220 -29.36 -30.15 -13.90
C ILE A 220 -28.42 -30.95 -13.01
N GLU A 221 -27.42 -30.31 -12.39
CA GLU A 221 -27.08 -30.61 -11.00
C GLU A 221 -26.35 -29.44 -10.35
N GLU A 222 -26.74 -29.20 -9.10
CA GLU A 222 -26.36 -28.13 -8.20
C GLU A 222 -24.84 -28.06 -7.97
N THR A 223 -24.30 -26.85 -7.72
CA THR A 223 -23.70 -26.51 -6.42
C THR A 223 -23.10 -25.08 -6.35
N VAL A 224 -23.59 -24.35 -5.33
CA VAL A 224 -22.93 -23.28 -4.53
C VAL A 224 -22.96 -21.81 -5.04
N ASN A 225 -24.00 -21.09 -4.61
CA ASN A 225 -23.99 -19.80 -3.89
C ASN A 225 -22.75 -18.86 -4.08
N GLU A 226 -22.83 -17.95 -5.06
CA GLU A 226 -22.15 -16.64 -5.06
C GLU A 226 -23.24 -15.56 -5.17
N GLU A 227 -23.18 -14.52 -4.33
CA GLU A 227 -24.12 -13.40 -4.32
C GLU A 227 -24.31 -12.83 -5.75
N GLN A 228 -25.53 -12.91 -6.27
CA GLN A 228 -25.88 -12.47 -7.62
C GLN A 228 -25.70 -10.94 -7.74
N ILE A 229 -24.73 -10.51 -8.55
CA ILE A 229 -24.41 -9.09 -8.77
C ILE A 229 -25.40 -8.48 -9.79
N ASP A 230 -26.07 -7.38 -9.44
CA ASP A 230 -26.98 -6.64 -10.33
C ASP A 230 -26.18 -5.76 -11.32
N TYR A 231 -26.51 -5.82 -12.62
CA TYR A 231 -25.84 -5.06 -13.68
C TYR A 231 -26.08 -3.55 -13.56
N TYR A 232 -27.18 -3.11 -12.97
CA TYR A 232 -27.41 -1.70 -12.67
C TYR A 232 -26.44 -1.19 -11.59
N ASP A 233 -26.09 -2.03 -10.61
CA ASP A 233 -25.11 -1.68 -9.57
C ASP A 233 -23.69 -1.57 -10.13
N ILE A 234 -23.37 -2.33 -11.19
CA ILE A 234 -22.09 -2.22 -11.91
C ILE A 234 -21.93 -0.84 -12.55
N LEU A 235 -23.01 -0.30 -13.13
CA LEU A 235 -23.03 1.01 -13.76
C LEU A 235 -23.34 2.15 -12.77
N GLY A 236 -23.73 1.85 -11.53
CA GLY A 236 -24.17 2.83 -10.55
C GLY A 236 -25.47 3.53 -10.94
N LEU A 237 -26.37 2.80 -11.58
CA LEU A 237 -27.62 3.29 -12.16
C LEU A 237 -28.82 2.71 -11.43
N SER A 238 -29.96 3.38 -11.56
CA SER A 238 -31.26 2.85 -11.15
C SER A 238 -31.85 2.01 -12.28
N LYS A 239 -32.75 1.06 -11.95
CA LYS A 239 -33.42 0.18 -12.93
C LYS A 239 -34.23 0.94 -13.99
N ASN A 240 -34.66 2.17 -13.68
CA ASN A 240 -35.35 3.06 -14.60
C ASN A 240 -34.43 3.95 -15.46
N ALA A 241 -33.11 3.72 -15.48
CA ALA A 241 -32.17 4.50 -16.27
C ALA A 241 -32.51 4.46 -17.78
N THR A 242 -32.32 5.57 -18.46
CA THR A 242 -32.46 5.71 -19.91
C THR A 242 -31.29 5.07 -20.65
N ASP A 243 -31.46 4.79 -21.95
CA ASP A 243 -30.41 4.22 -22.79
C ASP A 243 -29.19 5.16 -22.88
N GLU A 244 -29.44 6.48 -22.91
CA GLU A 244 -28.43 7.53 -22.83
C GLU A 244 -27.63 7.48 -21.51
N GLU A 245 -28.30 7.33 -20.37
CA GLU A 245 -27.65 7.25 -19.05
C GLU A 245 -26.78 5.98 -18.93
N ILE A 246 -27.25 4.84 -19.46
CA ILE A 246 -26.50 3.58 -19.52
C ILE A 246 -25.21 3.74 -20.34
N LYS A 247 -25.34 4.38 -21.50
CA LYS A 247 -24.21 4.65 -22.39
C LYS A 247 -23.21 5.64 -21.78
N GLU A 248 -23.68 6.72 -21.17
CA GLU A 248 -22.82 7.72 -20.53
C GLU A 248 -22.08 7.15 -19.33
N ALA A 249 -22.77 6.37 -18.49
CA ALA A 249 -22.16 5.69 -17.34
C ALA A 249 -21.05 4.73 -17.79
N TYR A 250 -21.31 3.89 -18.79
CA TYR A 250 -20.31 2.98 -19.34
C TYR A 250 -19.07 3.71 -19.85
N HIS A 251 -19.23 4.72 -20.69
CA HIS A 251 -18.09 5.46 -21.24
C HIS A 251 -17.31 6.23 -20.17
N THR A 252 -18.00 6.77 -19.16
CA THR A 252 -17.39 7.48 -18.03
C THR A 252 -16.55 6.54 -17.15
N ILE A 253 -17.02 5.30 -16.94
CA ILE A 253 -16.27 4.29 -16.18
C ILE A 253 -15.11 3.76 -17.03
N LYS A 254 -15.35 3.46 -18.31
CA LYS A 254 -14.36 2.96 -19.27
C LYS A 254 -13.22 3.95 -19.51
N SER A 255 -13.49 5.26 -19.58
CA SER A 255 -12.44 6.28 -19.74
C SER A 255 -11.54 6.43 -18.51
N ARG A 256 -11.96 5.89 -17.36
CA ARG A 256 -11.22 5.92 -16.08
C ARG A 256 -10.50 4.60 -15.78
N LEU A 257 -10.70 3.57 -16.62
CA LEU A 257 -10.04 2.28 -16.53
C LEU A 257 -8.72 2.32 -17.32
N PRO A 258 -7.55 2.05 -16.69
CA PRO A 258 -6.33 1.77 -17.44
C PRO A 258 -6.50 0.52 -18.32
N ASP A 259 -5.92 0.51 -19.53
CA ASP A 259 -5.99 -0.59 -20.50
C ASP A 259 -5.71 -1.95 -19.84
N GLY A 260 -6.70 -2.86 -19.89
CA GLY A 260 -6.60 -4.21 -19.36
C GLY A 260 -6.53 -4.31 -17.82
N SER A 261 -6.94 -3.28 -17.08
CA SER A 261 -6.93 -3.30 -15.60
C SER A 261 -8.34 -3.37 -15.00
N THR A 262 -8.47 -4.12 -13.90
CA THR A 262 -9.57 -4.00 -12.93
C THR A 262 -9.45 -2.63 -12.25
N SER A 263 -10.49 -1.77 -12.28
CA SER A 263 -10.42 -0.51 -11.54
C SER A 263 -10.33 -0.81 -10.05
N VAL A 264 -9.27 -0.34 -9.39
CA VAL A 264 -9.13 -0.39 -7.92
C VAL A 264 -10.17 0.52 -7.22
N LYS A 265 -11.00 1.24 -7.99
CA LYS A 265 -12.02 2.18 -7.49
C LYS A 265 -13.46 1.67 -7.60
N PHE A 266 -13.70 0.58 -8.32
CA PHE A 266 -15.01 -0.04 -8.45
C PHE A 266 -14.87 -1.54 -8.26
N VAL A 267 -15.83 -2.15 -7.58
CA VAL A 267 -15.80 -3.54 -7.11
C VAL A 267 -15.75 -4.56 -8.27
N TYR A 268 -15.94 -4.12 -9.52
CA TYR A 268 -16.17 -4.93 -10.71
C TYR A 268 -15.02 -4.92 -11.73
N SER A 269 -14.88 -6.03 -12.46
CA SER A 269 -13.90 -6.20 -13.55
C SER A 269 -14.32 -5.50 -14.85
N ALA A 270 -13.37 -5.29 -15.77
CA ALA A 270 -13.65 -4.72 -17.09
C ALA A 270 -14.60 -5.62 -17.91
N ALA A 271 -14.50 -6.95 -17.76
CA ALA A 271 -15.41 -7.89 -18.41
C ALA A 271 -16.84 -7.75 -17.87
N GLN A 272 -17.01 -7.66 -16.56
CA GLN A 272 -18.31 -7.42 -15.92
C GLN A 272 -18.92 -6.07 -16.35
N LEU A 273 -18.09 -5.04 -16.53
CA LEU A 273 -18.54 -3.75 -17.06
C LEU A 273 -19.00 -3.85 -18.53
N GLU A 274 -18.28 -4.60 -19.36
CA GLU A 274 -18.65 -4.81 -20.77
C GLU A 274 -19.90 -5.68 -20.92
N GLU A 275 -20.05 -6.70 -20.09
CA GLU A 275 -21.23 -7.56 -20.06
C GLU A 275 -22.48 -6.82 -19.56
N ALA A 276 -22.35 -6.04 -18.48
CA ALA A 276 -23.42 -5.17 -17.99
C ALA A 276 -23.86 -4.18 -19.07
N TYR A 277 -22.91 -3.53 -19.76
CA TYR A 277 -23.24 -2.63 -20.85
C TYR A 277 -23.87 -3.36 -22.04
N ALA A 278 -23.34 -4.51 -22.47
CA ALA A 278 -23.88 -5.27 -23.60
C ALA A 278 -25.30 -5.80 -23.34
N THR A 279 -25.63 -6.05 -22.08
CA THR A 279 -26.97 -6.50 -21.66
C THR A 279 -27.93 -5.32 -21.52
N LEU A 280 -27.51 -4.25 -20.84
CA LEU A 280 -28.38 -3.10 -20.55
C LEU A 280 -28.55 -2.14 -21.73
N SER A 281 -27.62 -2.12 -22.70
CA SER A 281 -27.73 -1.28 -23.91
C SER A 281 -28.56 -1.90 -25.03
N ASP A 282 -28.92 -3.18 -24.93
CA ASP A 282 -29.81 -3.87 -25.86
C ASP A 282 -31.20 -4.00 -25.23
N SER A 283 -32.20 -3.36 -25.84
CA SER A 283 -33.55 -3.29 -25.26
C SER A 283 -34.23 -4.65 -25.08
N VAL A 284 -33.89 -5.65 -25.91
CA VAL A 284 -34.44 -7.00 -25.80
C VAL A 284 -33.77 -7.75 -24.65
N LYS A 285 -32.44 -7.67 -24.56
CA LYS A 285 -31.67 -8.31 -23.48
C LYS A 285 -31.94 -7.68 -22.13
N ARG A 286 -32.02 -6.35 -22.06
CA ARG A 286 -32.37 -5.60 -20.85
C ARG A 286 -33.73 -6.01 -20.32
N LYS A 287 -34.75 -6.09 -21.19
CA LYS A 287 -36.09 -6.53 -20.79
C LYS A 287 -36.07 -7.97 -20.26
N ALA A 288 -35.39 -8.88 -20.94
CA ALA A 288 -35.25 -10.26 -20.48
C ALA A 288 -34.51 -10.38 -19.14
N TYR A 289 -33.50 -9.52 -18.93
CA TYR A 289 -32.76 -9.41 -17.67
C TYR A 289 -33.64 -8.90 -16.53
N ASP A 290 -34.39 -7.81 -16.77
CA ASP A 290 -35.31 -7.23 -15.78
C ASP A 290 -36.42 -8.23 -15.41
N ASP A 291 -36.99 -8.94 -16.40
CA ASP A 291 -38.02 -9.96 -16.21
C ASP A 291 -37.49 -11.18 -15.40
N ALA A 292 -36.24 -11.59 -15.64
CA ALA A 292 -35.60 -12.69 -14.91
C ALA A 292 -35.28 -12.30 -13.45
N TYR A 293 -34.85 -11.06 -13.22
CA TYR A 293 -34.58 -10.55 -11.86
C TYR A 293 -35.86 -10.43 -11.04
N LEU A 294 -36.97 -10.01 -11.65
CA LEU A 294 -38.28 -9.92 -11.01
C LEU A 294 -38.77 -11.30 -10.55
N LYS A 295 -38.70 -12.32 -11.41
CA LYS A 295 -39.07 -13.70 -11.06
C LYS A 295 -38.25 -14.25 -9.88
N PHE A 296 -36.95 -14.00 -9.89
CA PHE A 296 -36.07 -14.42 -8.79
C PHE A 296 -36.39 -13.72 -7.46
N SER A 297 -36.74 -12.43 -7.50
CA SER A 297 -37.15 -11.69 -6.30
C SER A 297 -38.51 -12.11 -5.73
N GLU A 298 -39.41 -12.59 -6.59
CA GLU A 298 -40.69 -13.17 -6.19
C GLU A 298 -40.52 -14.58 -5.59
N GLU A 299 -39.53 -15.36 -6.06
CA GLU A 299 -39.24 -16.72 -5.57
C GLU A 299 -38.47 -16.76 -4.23
N GLN A 300 -37.77 -15.69 -3.84
CA GLN A 300 -37.10 -15.58 -2.53
C GLN A 300 -37.93 -14.83 -1.47
N GLY A 301 -39.18 -14.49 -1.77
CA GLY A 301 -40.11 -13.83 -0.86
C GLY A 301 -41.17 -14.78 -0.28
N ASP A 302 -40.76 -15.70 0.59
CA ASP A 302 -41.60 -16.33 1.64
C ASP A 302 -40.74 -16.73 2.86
#